data_AF-W8YGW5-F1
#
_entry.id   AF-W8YGW5-F1
#
_cell.length_a   1.000
_cell.length_b   1.000
_cell.length_c   1.000
_cell.angle_alpha   90.00
_cell.angle_beta   90.00
_cell.angle_gamma   90.00
#
_symmetry.space_group_name_H-M   'P 1'
#
loop_
_entity.id
_entity.type
_entity.pdbx_description
1 polymer ?
#
loop_
_entity_poly.entity_id
_entity_poly.type
_entity_poly.pdbx_seq_one_letter_code
_entity_poly.pdbx_strand_id
1 'polypeptide(L)'
;MSTLDMLLKIDRSKVVKPTKKVELPRLSALAGATVIFTLQALTYDEQEEIAEISTGDGEVDHGLIRAHTVIKGLVDPSLKSNDLLKHYGVATPKELLLNANFLL
;
A
#
# COMPACT_ATOMS: atom_id res chain seq x y z
N MET A 1 8.57 3.19 -34.22
CA MET A 1 7.54 2.37 -33.56
C MET A 1 7.08 3.15 -32.34
N SER A 2 5.78 3.46 -32.22
CA SER A 2 5.25 4.29 -31.14
C SER A 2 4.86 3.45 -29.92
N THR A 3 4.71 4.08 -28.75
CA THR A 3 4.20 3.43 -27.54
C THR A 3 2.81 2.84 -27.75
N LEU A 4 1.95 3.51 -28.52
CA LEU A 4 0.62 3.01 -28.89
C LEU A 4 0.70 1.69 -29.67
N ASP A 5 1.62 1.60 -30.64
CA ASP A 5 1.84 0.37 -31.42
C ASP A 5 2.29 -0.80 -30.55
N MET A 6 3.03 -0.53 -29.47
CA MET A 6 3.44 -1.54 -28.50
C MET A 6 2.24 -2.00 -27.67
N LEU A 7 1.45 -1.07 -27.13
CA LEU A 7 0.28 -1.37 -26.32
C LEU A 7 -0.76 -2.22 -27.07
N LEU A 8 -1.00 -1.93 -28.35
CA LEU A 8 -1.93 -2.70 -29.20
C LEU A 8 -1.47 -4.13 -29.46
N LYS A 9 -0.18 -4.44 -29.27
CA LYS A 9 0.41 -5.77 -29.46
C LYS A 9 0.58 -6.55 -28.16
N ILE A 10 0.31 -5.95 -26.99
CA ILE A 10 0.43 -6.61 -25.70
C ILE A 10 -0.66 -7.67 -25.56
N ASP A 11 -0.25 -8.87 -25.19
CA ASP A 11 -1.14 -9.92 -24.73
C ASP A 11 -1.73 -9.53 -23.36
N ARG A 12 -3.04 -9.26 -23.34
CA ARG A 12 -3.76 -8.83 -22.12
C ARG A 12 -3.62 -9.82 -20.97
N SER A 13 -3.46 -11.11 -21.25
CA SER A 13 -3.29 -12.13 -20.21
C SER A 13 -1.96 -11.99 -19.43
N LYS A 14 -0.98 -11.27 -20.00
CA LYS A 14 0.32 -11.01 -19.40
C LYS A 14 0.39 -9.68 -18.64
N VAL A 15 -0.68 -8.89 -18.66
CA VAL A 15 -0.76 -7.64 -17.92
C VAL A 15 -1.02 -7.98 -16.46
N VAL A 16 0.05 -8.06 -15.69
CA VAL A 16 0.02 -8.22 -14.24
C VAL A 16 0.15 -6.85 -13.56
N LYS A 17 -0.30 -6.77 -12.31
CA LYS A 17 -0.17 -5.55 -11.52
C LYS A 17 1.32 -5.19 -11.36
N PRO A 18 1.74 -3.97 -11.76
CA PRO A 18 3.10 -3.52 -11.55
C PRO A 18 3.49 -3.61 -10.07
N THR A 19 4.72 -4.07 -9.81
CA THR A 19 5.30 -4.08 -8.47
C THR A 19 6.59 -3.25 -8.45
N LYS A 20 6.89 -2.62 -7.33
CA LYS A 20 8.09 -1.80 -7.14
C LYS A 20 8.66 -1.98 -5.75
N LYS A 21 9.97 -2.20 -5.68
CA LYS A 21 10.72 -2.14 -4.43
C LYS A 21 11.12 -0.69 -4.14
N VAL A 22 10.82 -0.23 -2.95
CA VAL A 22 11.10 1.12 -2.47
C VAL A 22 11.91 0.98 -1.20
N GLU A 23 13.13 1.48 -1.20
CA GLU A 23 13.88 1.65 0.03
C GLU A 23 13.29 2.82 0.83
N LEU A 24 13.23 2.67 2.16
CA LEU A 24 12.85 3.73 3.07
C LEU A 24 14.09 4.18 3.86
N PRO A 25 14.86 5.19 3.38
CA PRO A 25 16.17 5.54 3.94
C PRO A 25 16.13 5.87 5.44
N ARG A 26 15.05 6.52 5.91
CA ARG A 26 14.86 6.82 7.33
C ARG A 26 14.81 5.55 8.17
N LEU A 27 14.03 4.55 7.72
CA LEU A 27 13.93 3.28 8.42
C LEU A 27 15.22 2.47 8.26
N SER A 28 15.87 2.53 7.10
CA SER A 28 17.19 1.92 6.90
C SER A 28 18.21 2.42 7.94
N ALA A 29 18.24 3.73 8.16
CA ALA A 29 19.12 4.36 9.14
C ALA A 29 18.80 3.94 10.58
N LEU A 30 17.52 3.84 10.94
CA LEU A 30 17.08 3.43 12.28
C LEU A 30 17.32 1.93 12.55
N ALA A 31 17.15 1.09 11.54
CA ALA A 31 17.34 -0.36 11.66
C ALA A 31 18.81 -0.78 11.54
N GLY A 32 19.70 0.09 11.08
CA GLY A 32 21.11 -0.24 10.81
C GLY A 32 21.30 -1.16 9.61
N ALA A 33 20.26 -1.37 8.80
CA ALA A 33 20.25 -2.25 7.62
C ALA A 33 19.27 -1.72 6.58
N THR A 34 19.45 -2.05 5.30
CA THR A 34 18.56 -1.59 4.23
C THR A 34 17.13 -2.10 4.43
N VAL A 35 16.19 -1.18 4.62
CA VAL A 35 14.76 -1.48 4.76
C VAL A 35 14.06 -1.25 3.42
N ILE A 36 13.61 -2.34 2.80
CA ILE A 36 12.96 -2.33 1.48
C ILE A 36 11.50 -2.76 1.62
N PHE A 37 10.62 -1.98 1.01
CA PHE A 37 9.19 -2.24 0.94
C PHE A 37 8.83 -2.60 -0.50
N THR A 38 8.08 -3.67 -0.71
CA THR A 38 7.54 -4.08 -2.01
C THR A 38 6.11 -3.59 -2.13
N LEU A 39 5.90 -2.61 -3.00
CA LEU A 39 4.59 -2.05 -3.33
C LEU A 39 4.04 -2.70 -4.61
N GLN A 40 2.71 -2.76 -4.70
CA GLN A 40 1.97 -3.18 -5.89
C GLN A 40 0.92 -2.12 -6.24
N ALA A 41 0.70 -1.92 -7.54
CA ALA A 41 -0.38 -1.06 -8.01
C ALA A 41 -1.75 -1.63 -7.65
N LEU A 42 -2.69 -0.76 -7.32
CA LEU A 42 -4.09 -1.13 -7.07
C LEU A 42 -4.89 -1.05 -8.37
N THR A 43 -5.83 -1.98 -8.55
CA THR A 43 -6.80 -1.92 -9.64
C THR A 43 -7.87 -0.87 -9.33
N TYR A 44 -8.67 -0.53 -10.35
CA TYR A 44 -9.83 0.33 -10.17
C TYR A 44 -10.80 -0.24 -9.12
N ASP A 45 -11.18 -1.52 -9.27
CA ASP A 45 -12.09 -2.19 -8.33
C ASP A 45 -11.56 -2.19 -6.89
N GLU A 46 -10.24 -2.33 -6.70
CA GLU A 46 -9.65 -2.26 -5.36
C GLU A 46 -9.70 -0.85 -4.77
N GLN A 47 -9.58 0.19 -5.61
CA GLN A 47 -9.71 1.58 -5.18
C GLN A 47 -11.17 1.92 -4.87
N GLU A 48 -12.11 1.39 -5.65
CA GLU A 48 -13.54 1.52 -5.41
C GLU A 48 -13.93 0.86 -4.07
N GLU A 49 -13.48 -0.36 -3.82
CA GLU A 49 -13.67 -1.05 -2.53
C GLU A 49 -13.11 -0.22 -1.36
N ILE A 50 -11.92 0.40 -1.54
CA ILE A 50 -11.32 1.28 -0.52
C ILE A 50 -12.19 2.52 -0.27
N ALA A 51 -12.73 3.13 -1.34
CA ALA A 51 -13.59 4.30 -1.21
C ALA A 51 -14.90 3.96 -0.51
N GLU A 52 -15.51 2.82 -0.83
CA GLU A 52 -16.74 2.32 -0.21
C GLU A 52 -16.55 2.10 1.30
N ILE A 53 -15.52 1.36 1.72
CA ILE A 53 -15.27 1.09 3.15
C ILE A 53 -14.87 2.34 3.94
N SER A 54 -14.40 3.37 3.25
CA SER A 54 -13.97 4.64 3.86
C SER A 54 -15.04 5.72 3.80
N THR A 55 -16.20 5.41 3.22
CA THR A 55 -17.38 6.29 3.21
C THR A 55 -18.34 5.82 4.30
N GLY A 56 -18.48 6.63 5.35
CA GLY A 56 -19.41 6.39 6.45
C GLY A 56 -20.81 6.90 6.13
N ASP A 57 -21.46 7.56 7.08
CA ASP A 57 -22.80 8.17 6.98
C ASP A 57 -22.89 9.33 5.95
N GLY A 58 -22.47 9.10 4.71
CA GLY A 58 -22.37 10.08 3.64
C GLY A 58 -21.09 10.93 3.66
N GLU A 59 -20.22 10.75 4.66
CA GLU A 59 -18.93 11.44 4.75
C GLU A 59 -17.77 10.54 4.35
N VAL A 60 -16.87 11.08 3.52
CA VAL A 60 -15.66 10.40 3.06
C VAL A 60 -14.51 10.66 4.03
N ASP A 61 -14.02 9.61 4.69
CA ASP A 61 -12.81 9.69 5.50
C ASP A 61 -11.57 9.52 4.62
N HIS A 62 -11.00 10.66 4.21
CA HIS A 62 -9.78 10.68 3.41
C HIS A 62 -8.55 10.08 4.13
N GLY A 63 -8.53 10.06 5.46
CA GLY A 63 -7.48 9.41 6.25
C GLY A 63 -7.57 7.89 6.11
N LEU A 64 -8.77 7.34 6.24
CA LEU A 64 -9.03 5.91 6.03
C LEU A 64 -8.74 5.48 4.59
N ILE A 65 -9.11 6.28 3.58
CA ILE A 65 -8.75 5.99 2.18
C ILE A 65 -7.24 5.82 2.07
N ARG A 66 -6.46 6.80 2.52
CA ARG A 66 -4.98 6.75 2.42
C ARG A 66 -4.40 5.54 3.16
N ALA A 67 -4.88 5.27 4.38
CA ALA A 67 -4.42 4.14 5.16
C ALA A 67 -4.72 2.81 4.45
N HIS A 68 -5.93 2.62 3.95
CA HIS A 68 -6.33 1.42 3.22
C HIS A 68 -5.60 1.27 1.89
N THR A 69 -5.34 2.36 1.16
CA THR A 69 -4.48 2.36 -0.04
C THR A 69 -3.09 1.82 0.27
N VAL A 70 -2.45 2.29 1.34
CA VAL A 70 -1.11 1.82 1.73
C VAL A 70 -1.15 0.35 2.18
N ILE A 71 -2.13 -0.03 3.01
CA ILE A 71 -2.26 -1.41 3.51
C ILE A 71 -2.47 -2.41 2.37
N LYS A 72 -3.26 -2.04 1.35
CA LYS A 72 -3.58 -2.92 0.21
C LYS A 72 -2.47 -2.90 -0.84
N GLY A 73 -1.79 -1.76 -1.01
CA GLY A 73 -0.66 -1.61 -1.93
C GLY A 73 0.67 -2.17 -1.40
N LEU A 74 0.84 -2.36 -0.09
CA LEU A 74 2.06 -2.91 0.49
C LEU A 74 2.01 -4.45 0.55
N VAL A 75 2.82 -5.09 -0.29
CA VAL A 75 2.93 -6.55 -0.37
C VAL A 75 3.89 -7.08 0.70
N ASP A 76 5.00 -6.39 0.93
CA ASP A 76 6.04 -6.79 1.87
C ASP A 76 6.78 -5.56 2.42
N PRO A 77 6.98 -5.41 3.74
CA PRO A 77 6.46 -6.26 4.82
C PRO A 77 4.94 -6.12 5.01
N SER A 78 4.29 -7.17 5.53
CA SER A 78 2.85 -7.12 5.81
C SER A 78 2.53 -6.31 7.06
N LEU A 79 1.80 -5.19 6.91
CA LEU A 79 1.30 -4.41 8.06
C LEU A 79 0.25 -5.15 8.90
N LYS A 80 -0.24 -6.29 8.40
CA LYS A 80 -1.16 -7.18 9.11
C LYS A 80 -0.44 -8.16 10.04
N SER A 81 0.90 -8.12 10.11
CA SER A 81 1.67 -8.98 10.99
C SER A 81 1.31 -8.74 12.46
N ASN A 82 0.88 -9.79 13.15
CA ASN A 82 0.56 -9.74 14.57
C ASN A 82 1.75 -9.28 15.42
N ASP A 83 2.97 -9.67 15.04
CA ASP A 83 4.18 -9.27 15.77
C ASP A 83 4.44 -7.78 15.61
N LEU A 84 4.21 -7.24 14.42
CA LEU A 84 4.32 -5.80 14.16
C LEU A 84 3.27 -5.03 14.95
N LEU A 85 2.00 -5.45 14.90
CA LEU A 85 0.92 -4.79 15.64
C LEU A 85 1.17 -4.78 17.15
N LYS A 86 1.60 -5.92 17.71
CA LYS A 86 1.96 -6.04 19.14
C LYS A 86 3.15 -5.17 19.51
N HIS A 87 4.20 -5.13 18.67
CA HIS A 87 5.37 -4.32 18.92
C HIS A 87 5.04 -2.83 19.01
N TYR A 88 4.12 -2.35 18.15
CA TYR A 88 3.66 -0.97 18.13
C TYR A 88 2.46 -0.71 19.07
N GLY A 89 1.97 -1.71 19.80
CA GLY A 89 0.87 -1.56 20.75
C GLY A 89 -0.48 -1.18 20.12
N VAL A 90 -0.67 -1.50 18.83
CA VAL A 90 -1.89 -1.16 18.07
C VAL A 90 -2.71 -2.40 17.76
N ALA A 91 -4.03 -2.25 17.65
CA ALA A 91 -4.93 -3.37 17.38
C ALA A 91 -5.09 -3.61 15.87
N THR A 92 -4.90 -2.58 15.04
CA THR A 92 -5.18 -2.65 13.62
C THR A 92 -4.09 -2.03 12.75
N PRO A 93 -3.90 -2.50 11.50
CA PRO A 93 -2.94 -1.90 10.57
C PRO A 93 -3.22 -0.44 10.24
N LYS A 94 -4.48 -0.01 10.31
CA LYS A 94 -4.87 1.39 10.11
C LYS A 94 -4.37 2.28 11.26
N GLU A 95 -4.43 1.80 12.51
CA GLU A 95 -3.89 2.53 13.67
C GLU A 95 -2.36 2.68 13.56
N LEU A 96 -1.67 1.66 13.03
CA LEU A 96 -0.23 1.74 12.76
C LEU A 96 0.11 2.93 11.84
N LEU A 97 -0.72 3.19 10.83
CA LEU A 97 -0.51 4.28 9.88
C LEU A 97 -1.00 5.63 10.38
N LEU A 98 -2.16 5.67 11.05
CA LEU A 98 -2.81 6.90 11.48
C LEU A 98 -2.24 7.47 12.79
N ASN A 99 -1.82 6.60 13.71
CA ASN A 99 -1.49 7.00 15.08
C ASN A 99 0.00 6.83 15.43
N ALA A 100 0.71 5.90 14.78
CA ALA A 100 2.09 5.58 15.15
C ALA A 100 3.16 6.28 14.27
N ASN A 101 2.76 7.12 13.31
CA ASN A 101 3.66 7.73 12.32
C ASN A 101 4.65 6.71 11.72
N PHE A 102 4.22 5.45 11.55
CA PHE A 102 5.12 4.35 11.20
C PHE A 102 5.89 4.61 9.90
N LEU A 103 5.25 5.28 8.93
CA LEU A 103 5.82 5.69 7.64
C LEU A 103 6.02 7.21 7.51
N LEU A 104 5.83 7.97 8.59
CA LEU A 104 5.95 9.45 8.64
C LEU A 104 7.21 9.87 9.40
#